data_AF-A0A653DUJ8-F1
#
_entry.id   AF-A0A653DUJ8-F1
#
_cell.length_a   1.000
_cell.length_b   1.000
_cell.length_c   1.000
_cell.angle_alpha   90.00
_cell.angle_beta   90.00
_cell.angle_gamma   90.00
#
_symmetry.space_group_name_H-M   'P 1'
#
loop_
_entity.id
_entity.type
_entity.pdbx_description
1 polymer ?
#
loop_
_entity_poly.entity_id
_entity_poly.type
_entity_poly.pdbx_seq_one_letter_code
_entity_poly.pdbx_strand_id
1 'polypeptide(L)'
;MGINEKKLDEALVEYPTVKLVWHPFLVQCKCFYHMRLVTFLLHTIPAYLADAFLMCTGKERTVVKMYTKIQNVIEKLEYFSAKLFLFKSENIGRMLDNMSPRDRDIFFCDINAISWDDFFITFVKGIRVYLFQDPLDTLKEGLAKARSNTSVNLRQRRPPTHMRKK
;
A
#
# COMPACT_ATOMS: atom_id res chain seq x y z
N MET A 1 14.13 -9.92 -11.61
CA MET A 1 13.11 -8.91 -11.94
C MET A 1 12.73 -8.24 -10.63
N GLY A 2 13.37 -7.12 -10.31
CA GLY A 2 13.45 -6.59 -8.95
C GLY A 2 12.33 -5.59 -8.68
N ILE A 3 11.21 -6.06 -8.14
CA ILE A 3 10.24 -5.18 -7.49
C ILE A 3 10.94 -4.61 -6.26
N ASN A 4 11.23 -3.31 -6.27
CA ASN A 4 11.85 -2.63 -5.15
C ASN A 4 10.76 -2.19 -4.16
N GLU A 5 10.40 -3.08 -3.23
CA GLU A 5 9.38 -2.80 -2.20
C GLU A 5 9.69 -1.52 -1.40
N LYS A 6 10.97 -1.15 -1.27
CA LYS A 6 11.37 0.10 -0.61
C LYS A 6 10.87 1.34 -1.36
N LYS A 7 10.74 1.26 -2.69
CA LYS A 7 10.26 2.39 -3.49
C LYS A 7 8.79 2.69 -3.23
N LEU A 8 7.99 1.64 -2.98
CA LEU A 8 6.61 1.81 -2.54
C LEU A 8 6.54 2.52 -1.19
N ASP A 9 7.36 2.11 -0.23
CA ASP A 9 7.44 2.76 1.08
C ASP A 9 7.88 4.24 0.97
N GLU A 10 8.89 4.53 0.14
CA GLU A 10 9.33 5.90 -0.15
C GLU A 10 8.19 6.74 -0.73
N ALA A 11 7.47 6.20 -1.72
CA ALA A 11 6.35 6.90 -2.37
C ALA A 11 5.20 7.19 -1.37
N LEU A 12 4.91 6.26 -0.46
CA LEU A 12 3.89 6.44 0.59
C LEU A 12 4.27 7.55 1.59
N VAL A 13 5.56 7.69 1.90
CA VAL A 13 6.09 8.75 2.76
C VAL A 13 6.13 10.10 2.05
N GLU A 14 6.40 10.12 0.75
CA GLU A 14 6.48 11.34 -0.06
C GLU A 14 5.10 11.92 -0.38
N TYR A 15 4.09 11.08 -0.59
CA TYR A 15 2.74 11.50 -0.97
C TYR A 15 1.63 11.17 0.06
N PRO A 16 1.78 11.55 1.36
CA PRO A 16 0.86 11.13 2.41
C PRO A 16 -0.48 11.89 2.37
N THR A 17 -1.59 11.17 2.33
CA THR A 17 -2.95 11.72 2.36
C THR A 17 -3.23 12.47 3.67
N VAL A 18 -3.95 13.61 3.64
CA VAL A 18 -4.36 14.33 4.87
C VAL A 18 -5.27 13.47 5.75
N LYS A 19 -6.07 12.59 5.12
CA LYS A 19 -6.97 11.63 5.76
C LYS A 19 -6.23 10.47 6.45
N LEU A 20 -4.90 10.38 6.31
CA LEU A 20 -4.11 9.33 6.94
C LEU A 20 -4.10 9.50 8.47
N VAL A 21 -4.50 8.44 9.17
CA VAL A 21 -4.47 8.38 10.64
C VAL A 21 -3.14 7.80 11.11
N TRP A 22 -2.70 6.71 10.49
CA TRP A 22 -1.44 6.04 10.80
C TRP A 22 -0.73 5.61 9.51
N HIS A 23 0.60 5.48 9.57
CA HIS A 23 1.39 5.01 8.43
C HIS A 23 0.95 3.59 8.06
N PRO A 24 0.64 3.32 6.78
CA PRO A 24 0.25 1.97 6.37
C PRO A 24 1.43 1.02 6.55
N PHE A 25 1.17 -0.18 7.04
CA PHE A 25 2.16 -1.26 7.08
C PHE A 25 1.46 -2.56 6.77
N LEU A 26 2.22 -3.50 6.21
CA LEU A 26 1.74 -4.83 5.89
C LEU A 26 2.45 -5.84 6.79
N VAL A 27 1.66 -6.71 7.42
CA VAL A 27 2.17 -7.83 8.19
C VAL A 27 1.76 -9.09 7.46
N GLN A 28 2.72 -9.79 6.88
CA GLN A 28 2.49 -11.08 6.23
C GLN A 28 2.81 -12.22 7.20
N CYS A 29 1.80 -13.01 7.54
CA CYS A 29 1.94 -14.16 8.43
C CYS A 29 1.50 -15.44 7.71
N LYS A 30 2.30 -16.49 7.83
CA LYS A 30 2.01 -17.80 7.22
C LYS A 30 0.96 -18.60 8.00
N CYS A 31 0.74 -18.26 9.26
CA CYS A 31 -0.18 -18.97 10.14
C CYS A 31 -1.53 -18.24 10.21
N PHE A 32 -2.60 -18.98 9.90
CA PHE A 32 -3.97 -18.47 9.91
C PHE A 32 -4.37 -17.91 11.28
N TYR A 33 -4.08 -18.61 12.38
CA TYR A 33 -4.42 -18.15 13.73
C TYR A 33 -3.69 -16.87 14.11
N HIS A 34 -2.42 -16.74 13.71
CA HIS A 34 -1.65 -15.53 13.94
C HIS A 34 -2.23 -14.36 13.13
N MET A 35 -2.57 -14.56 11.86
CA MET A 35 -3.27 -13.54 11.06
C MET A 35 -4.56 -13.08 11.73
N ARG A 36 -5.41 -14.02 12.19
CA ARG A 36 -6.67 -13.66 12.87
C ARG A 36 -6.45 -12.87 14.15
N LEU A 37 -5.45 -13.25 14.94
CA LEU A 37 -5.11 -12.53 16.18
C LEU A 37 -4.65 -11.10 15.88
N VAL A 38 -3.72 -10.92 14.93
CA VAL A 38 -3.23 -9.60 14.54
C VAL A 38 -4.35 -8.73 13.97
N THR A 39 -5.19 -9.29 13.09
CA THR A 39 -6.35 -8.58 12.54
C THR A 39 -7.33 -8.17 13.64
N PHE A 40 -7.59 -9.05 14.61
CA PHE A 40 -8.47 -8.72 15.72
C PHE A 40 -7.92 -7.57 16.57
N LEU A 41 -6.63 -7.60 16.90
CA LEU A 41 -5.99 -6.59 17.74
C LEU A 41 -5.80 -5.23 17.05
N LEU A 42 -5.42 -5.23 15.76
CA LEU A 42 -5.06 -3.99 15.04
C LEU A 42 -6.19 -3.40 14.19
N HIS A 43 -7.18 -4.20 13.80
CA HIS A 43 -8.29 -3.74 12.97
C HIS A 43 -9.62 -3.78 13.73
N THR A 44 -9.99 -4.92 14.31
CA THR A 44 -11.31 -5.06 14.95
C THR A 44 -11.45 -4.18 16.18
N ILE A 45 -10.58 -4.33 17.18
CA ILE A 45 -10.67 -3.55 18.43
C ILE A 45 -10.62 -2.04 18.16
N PRO A 46 -9.65 -1.49 17.40
CA PRO A 46 -9.58 -0.05 17.15
C PRO A 46 -10.78 0.48 16.36
N ALA A 47 -11.35 -0.32 15.45
CA ALA A 47 -12.54 0.09 14.70
C ALA A 47 -13.77 0.26 15.60
N TYR A 48 -14.03 -0.68 16.50
CA TYR A 48 -15.16 -0.59 17.43
C TYR A 48 -14.97 0.53 18.45
N LEU A 49 -13.74 0.76 18.94
CA LEU A 49 -13.43 1.89 19.82
C LEU A 49 -13.65 3.24 19.11
N ALA A 50 -13.19 3.35 17.86
CA ALA A 50 -13.39 4.56 17.06
C ALA A 50 -14.88 4.84 16.79
N ASP A 51 -15.65 3.82 16.40
CA ASP A 51 -17.09 3.96 16.16
C ASP A 51 -17.88 4.23 17.45
N ALA A 52 -17.45 3.68 18.60
CA ALA A 52 -18.02 4.02 19.89
C ALA A 52 -17.79 5.50 20.25
N PHE A 53 -16.57 6.00 20.04
CA PHE A 53 -16.26 7.42 20.22
C PHE A 53 -17.08 8.30 19.27
N LEU A 54 -17.16 7.95 17.99
CA LEU A 54 -17.97 8.68 17.00
C LEU A 54 -19.43 8.75 17.43
N MET A 55 -19.98 7.63 17.89
CA MET A 55 -21.34 7.55 18.42
C MET A 55 -21.55 8.46 19.63
N CYS A 56 -20.62 8.49 20.59
CA CYS A 56 -20.69 9.42 21.74
C CYS A 56 -20.65 10.89 21.30
N THR A 57 -20.00 11.20 20.17
CA THR A 57 -19.96 12.55 19.58
C THR A 57 -21.10 12.84 18.59
N GLY A 58 -22.09 11.94 18.46
CA GLY A 58 -23.23 12.10 17.55
C GLY A 58 -22.91 11.90 16.06
N LYS A 59 -21.75 11.31 15.73
CA LYS A 59 -21.32 11.00 14.37
C LYS A 59 -21.68 9.56 13.98
N GLU A 60 -21.83 9.32 12.68
CA GLU A 60 -22.15 7.99 12.16
C GLU A 60 -20.99 6.99 12.36
N ARG A 61 -21.33 5.73 12.64
CA ARG A 61 -20.39 4.60 12.72
C ARG A 61 -19.97 4.18 11.31
N THR A 62 -18.78 4.58 10.88
CA THR A 62 -18.28 4.32 9.53
C THR A 62 -17.05 3.41 9.49
N VAL A 63 -16.31 3.29 10.60
CA VAL A 63 -15.01 2.63 10.63
C VAL A 63 -15.16 1.10 10.54
N VAL A 64 -16.11 0.53 11.27
CA VAL A 64 -16.39 -0.92 11.20
C VAL A 64 -16.87 -1.29 9.79
N LYS A 65 -17.77 -0.50 9.19
CA LYS A 65 -18.25 -0.73 7.81
C LYS A 65 -17.10 -0.75 6.80
N MET A 66 -16.12 0.15 6.94
CA MET A 66 -14.94 0.20 6.09
C MET A 66 -14.08 -1.05 6.24
N TYR A 67 -13.77 -1.46 7.48
CA TYR A 67 -12.96 -2.66 7.72
C TYR A 67 -13.67 -3.95 7.27
N THR A 68 -14.99 -4.06 7.37
CA THR A 68 -15.73 -5.19 6.81
C THR A 68 -15.56 -5.28 5.29
N LYS A 69 -15.59 -4.15 4.57
CA LYS A 69 -15.32 -4.13 3.12
C LYS A 69 -13.89 -4.58 2.80
N ILE A 70 -12.91 -4.09 3.56
CA ILE A 70 -11.50 -4.48 3.40
C ILE A 70 -11.33 -5.98 3.62
N GLN A 71 -11.90 -6.52 4.70
CA GLN A 71 -11.83 -7.95 5.02
C GLN A 71 -12.45 -8.81 3.91
N ASN A 72 -13.61 -8.42 3.37
CA ASN A 72 -14.23 -9.12 2.25
C ASN A 72 -13.35 -9.14 0.98
N VAL A 73 -12.58 -8.08 0.74
CA VAL A 73 -11.62 -8.03 -0.38
C VAL A 73 -10.43 -8.94 -0.10
N ILE A 74 -9.89 -8.91 1.12
CA ILE A 74 -8.77 -9.77 1.54
C ILE A 74 -9.15 -11.25 1.40
N GLU A 75 -10.32 -11.66 1.87
CA GLU A 75 -10.81 -13.04 1.78
C GLU A 75 -10.91 -13.52 0.32
N LYS A 76 -11.36 -12.64 -0.59
CA LYS A 76 -11.40 -12.96 -2.03
C LYS A 76 -10.01 -13.03 -2.67
N LEU A 77 -9.07 -12.22 -2.18
CA LEU A 77 -7.69 -12.17 -2.67
C LEU A 77 -6.79 -13.21 -2.01
N GLU A 78 -7.23 -13.89 -0.95
CA GLU A 78 -6.44 -14.85 -0.19
C GLU A 78 -5.85 -15.93 -1.11
N TYR A 79 -6.67 -16.52 -1.98
CA TYR A 79 -6.23 -17.53 -2.94
C TYR A 79 -5.09 -17.05 -3.85
N PHE A 80 -5.19 -15.81 -4.32
CA PHE A 80 -4.21 -15.23 -5.25
C PHE A 80 -2.94 -14.78 -4.55
N SER A 81 -3.06 -14.28 -3.32
CA SER A 81 -1.95 -13.73 -2.55
C SER A 81 -1.13 -14.81 -1.82
N ALA A 82 -1.76 -15.91 -1.42
CA ALA A 82 -1.10 -16.99 -0.66
C ALA A 82 -0.34 -17.98 -1.55
N LYS A 83 -0.61 -18.00 -2.86
CA LYS A 83 -0.02 -18.97 -3.79
C LYS A 83 0.98 -18.30 -4.71
N LEU A 84 2.16 -18.91 -4.84
CA LEU A 84 3.12 -18.49 -5.85
C LEU A 84 2.66 -19.03 -7.21
N PHE A 85 2.33 -18.13 -8.12
CA PHE A 85 2.04 -18.49 -9.50
C PHE A 85 3.31 -18.29 -10.34
N LEU A 86 3.86 -19.39 -10.83
CA LEU A 86 4.94 -19.36 -11.81
C LEU A 86 4.32 -19.47 -13.21
N PHE A 87 4.21 -18.34 -13.89
CA PHE A 87 3.74 -18.30 -15.27
C PHE A 87 4.93 -18.36 -16.21
N LYS A 88 5.03 -19.44 -16.99
CA LYS A 88 6.01 -19.56 -18.07
C LYS A 88 5.46 -18.84 -19.31
N SER A 89 6.06 -17.72 -19.68
CA SER A 89 5.56 -16.81 -20.72
C SER A 89 6.36 -16.86 -22.03
N GLU A 90 6.91 -18.03 -22.40
CA GLU A 90 7.72 -18.18 -23.62
C GLU A 90 6.97 -17.77 -24.90
N ASN A 91 5.66 -17.99 -24.95
CA ASN A 91 4.84 -17.56 -26.09
C ASN A 91 4.73 -16.03 -26.19
N ILE A 92 4.68 -15.33 -25.06
CA ILE A 92 4.62 -13.86 -25.04
C ILE A 92 5.97 -13.29 -25.50
N GLY A 93 7.09 -13.86 -25.04
CA GLY A 93 8.41 -13.48 -25.53
C GLY A 93 8.54 -13.64 -27.05
N ARG A 94 8.19 -14.83 -27.57
CA ARG A 94 8.21 -15.08 -29.02
C ARG A 94 7.26 -14.16 -29.80
N MET A 95 6.08 -13.87 -29.26
CA MET A 95 5.15 -12.93 -29.88
C MET A 95 5.75 -11.52 -29.95
N LEU A 96 6.35 -11.05 -28.85
CA LEU A 96 7.01 -9.75 -28.80
C LEU A 96 8.16 -9.70 -29.81
N ASP A 97 9.01 -10.73 -29.89
CA ASP A 97 10.14 -10.80 -30.83
C ASP A 97 9.69 -10.68 -32.29
N ASN A 98 8.54 -11.27 -32.63
CA ASN A 98 8.00 -11.26 -33.99
C ASN A 98 7.13 -10.02 -34.32
N MET A 99 6.84 -9.15 -33.35
CA MET A 99 6.10 -7.91 -33.63
C MET A 99 6.96 -6.90 -34.38
N SER A 100 6.34 -6.23 -35.36
CA SER A 100 6.94 -5.07 -36.01
C SER A 100 7.10 -3.91 -35.01
N PRO A 101 8.06 -2.99 -35.22
CA PRO A 101 8.21 -1.82 -34.35
C PRO A 101 6.91 -1.01 -34.19
N ARG A 102 6.15 -0.88 -35.29
CA ARG A 102 4.86 -0.17 -35.31
C ARG A 102 3.84 -0.84 -34.39
N ASP A 103 3.76 -2.16 -34.39
CA ASP A 103 2.81 -2.89 -33.56
C ASP A 103 3.21 -2.85 -32.09
N ARG A 104 4.51 -2.86 -31.78
CA ARG A 104 5.00 -2.68 -30.40
C ARG A 104 4.66 -1.31 -29.84
N ASP A 105 4.70 -0.26 -30.67
CA ASP A 105 4.33 1.09 -30.25
C ASP A 105 2.82 1.24 -30.00
N ILE A 106 1.99 0.57 -30.79
CA ILE A 106 0.52 0.60 -30.63
C ILE A 106 0.09 -0.30 -29.46
N PHE A 107 0.77 -1.42 -29.25
CA PHE A 107 0.40 -2.44 -28.28
C PHE A 107 1.55 -2.75 -27.31
N PHE A 108 1.64 -1.92 -26.26
CA PHE A 108 2.64 -2.10 -25.21
C PHE A 108 2.33 -3.34 -24.36
N CYS A 109 3.09 -4.42 -24.57
CA CYS A 109 2.91 -5.70 -23.88
C CYS A 109 4.18 -6.27 -23.22
N ASP A 110 5.27 -5.51 -23.22
CA ASP A 110 6.50 -5.93 -22.54
C ASP A 110 6.50 -5.44 -21.08
N ILE A 111 6.29 -6.37 -20.15
CA ILE A 111 6.30 -6.11 -18.70
C ILE A 111 7.73 -5.74 -18.24
N ASN A 112 8.77 -6.18 -18.94
CA ASN A 112 10.15 -5.86 -18.57
C ASN A 112 10.52 -4.41 -18.88
N ALA A 113 9.81 -3.78 -19.82
CA ALA A 113 9.99 -2.38 -20.17
C ALA A 113 9.33 -1.42 -19.14
N ILE A 114 8.57 -1.94 -18.17
CA ILE A 114 7.94 -1.12 -17.14
C ILE A 114 8.97 -0.67 -16.10
N SER A 115 9.09 0.64 -15.92
CA SER A 115 9.74 1.24 -14.75
C SER A 115 8.87 1.03 -13.52
N TRP A 116 9.22 0.04 -12.69
CA TRP A 116 8.48 -0.26 -11.45
C TRP A 116 8.50 0.92 -10.46
N ASP A 117 9.55 1.73 -10.47
CA ASP A 117 9.67 2.89 -9.61
C ASP A 117 8.64 3.97 -9.98
N ASP A 118 8.54 4.31 -11.28
CA ASP A 118 7.55 5.27 -11.76
C ASP A 118 6.11 4.75 -11.61
N PHE A 119 5.95 3.44 -11.78
CA PHE A 119 4.67 2.77 -11.54
C PHE A 119 4.22 2.98 -10.10
N PHE A 120 5.06 2.70 -9.09
CA PHE A 120 4.67 2.85 -7.68
C PHE A 120 4.38 4.30 -7.29
N ILE A 121 5.15 5.26 -7.80
CA ILE A 121 4.90 6.69 -7.56
C ILE A 121 3.53 7.08 -8.15
N THR A 122 3.26 6.68 -9.39
CA THR A 122 1.99 6.99 -10.06
C THR A 122 0.82 6.29 -9.37
N PHE A 123 1.02 5.05 -8.94
CA PHE A 123 0.05 4.26 -8.20
C PHE A 123 -0.34 4.91 -6.87
N VAL A 124 0.63 5.32 -6.05
CA VAL A 124 0.36 6.00 -4.76
C VAL A 124 -0.35 7.33 -4.97
N LYS A 125 0.06 8.13 -5.97
CA LYS A 125 -0.66 9.36 -6.37
C LYS A 125 -2.09 9.07 -6.78
N GLY A 126 -2.30 8.02 -7.57
CA GLY A 126 -3.63 7.58 -8.00
C GLY A 126 -4.52 7.17 -6.83
N ILE A 127 -3.99 6.40 -5.87
CA ILE A 127 -4.70 6.06 -4.63
C ILE A 127 -5.10 7.34 -3.87
N ARG A 128 -4.17 8.29 -3.70
CA ARG A 128 -4.46 9.55 -3.01
C ARG A 128 -5.61 10.31 -3.68
N VAL A 129 -5.51 10.55 -4.99
CA VAL A 129 -6.45 11.39 -5.72
C VAL A 129 -7.80 10.70 -5.92
N TYR A 130 -7.82 9.43 -6.28
CA TYR A 130 -9.06 8.75 -6.70
C TYR A 130 -9.70 7.90 -5.59
N LEU A 131 -8.90 7.15 -4.82
CA LEU A 131 -9.45 6.32 -3.75
C LEU A 131 -9.77 7.16 -2.51
N PHE A 132 -8.82 8.01 -2.10
CA PHE A 132 -9.01 8.87 -0.94
C PHE A 132 -9.69 10.20 -1.27
N GLN A 133 -9.89 10.54 -2.55
CA GLN A 133 -10.46 11.82 -2.96
C GLN A 133 -9.74 12.99 -2.28
N ASP A 134 -8.40 12.94 -2.31
CA ASP A 134 -7.52 13.94 -1.72
C ASP A 134 -6.62 14.52 -2.82
N PRO A 135 -6.87 15.75 -3.30
CA PRO A 135 -6.12 16.33 -4.41
C PRO A 135 -4.65 16.55 -4.04
N LEU A 136 -3.80 16.79 -5.04
CA LEU A 136 -2.37 17.02 -4.81
C LEU A 136 -2.09 18.39 -4.16
N ASP A 137 -3.03 19.33 -4.21
CA ASP A 137 -2.88 20.66 -3.62
C ASP A 137 -2.73 20.60 -2.08
N THR A 138 -3.35 19.61 -1.44
CA THR A 138 -3.27 19.36 0.01
C THR A 138 -2.00 18.63 0.43
N LEU A 139 -1.06 18.35 -0.49
CA LEU A 139 0.14 17.57 -0.21
C LEU A 139 0.99 18.19 0.90
N LYS A 140 1.11 19.53 0.93
CA LYS A 140 1.89 20.23 1.97
C LYS A 140 1.31 19.99 3.36
N GLU A 141 -0.01 19.99 3.49
CA GLU A 141 -0.72 19.71 4.75
C GLU A 141 -0.54 18.25 5.17
N GLY A 142 -0.65 17.33 4.21
CA GLY A 142 -0.42 15.90 4.42
C GLY A 142 1.00 15.63 4.95
N LEU A 143 2.00 16.27 4.35
CA LEU A 143 3.39 16.18 4.80
C LEU A 143 3.59 16.78 6.20
N ALA A 144 2.97 17.93 6.50
CA ALA A 144 3.04 18.55 7.83
C ALA A 144 2.46 17.63 8.92
N LYS A 145 1.28 17.04 8.65
CA LYS A 145 0.63 16.07 9.54
C LYS A 145 1.41 14.77 9.67
N ALA A 146 1.96 14.26 8.57
CA ALA A 146 2.80 13.06 8.60
C ALA A 146 4.05 13.29 9.45
N ARG A 147 4.67 14.49 9.38
CA ARG A 147 5.82 14.86 10.22
C ARG A 147 5.46 14.96 11.70
N SER A 148 4.32 15.54 12.06
CA SER A 148 3.88 15.59 13.45
C SER A 148 3.64 14.19 14.01
N ASN A 149 2.98 13.30 13.26
CA ASN A 149 2.71 11.92 13.68
C ASN A 149 3.99 11.06 13.72
N THR A 150 4.95 11.32 12.82
CA THR A 150 6.19 10.56 12.67
C THR A 150 7.29 11.04 13.65
N SER A 151 7.29 12.31 14.07
CA SER A 151 8.24 12.83 15.08
C SER A 151 8.18 12.10 16.43
N VAL A 152 7.02 11.50 16.77
CA VAL A 152 6.86 10.62 17.93
C VAL A 152 7.52 9.24 17.71
N ASN A 153 7.60 8.76 16.46
CA ASN A 153 8.16 7.45 16.10
C ASN A 153 9.62 7.48 15.59
N LEU A 154 10.18 8.64 15.20
CA LEU A 154 11.57 8.78 14.73
C LEU A 154 12.62 8.59 15.83
N ARG A 155 12.24 8.60 17.11
CA ARG A 155 13.14 8.16 18.20
C ARG A 155 13.44 6.65 18.14
N GLN A 156 12.56 5.85 17.55
CA GLN A 156 12.70 4.39 17.51
C GLN A 156 13.28 3.85 16.20
N ARG A 157 13.39 4.68 15.15
CA ARG A 157 13.87 4.26 13.82
C ARG A 157 15.25 4.78 13.42
N ARG A 158 16.02 5.41 14.33
CA ARG A 158 17.45 5.59 14.07
C ARG A 158 18.11 4.20 14.12
N PRO A 159 18.80 3.75 13.05
CA PRO A 159 19.64 2.57 13.18
C PRO A 159 20.62 2.80 14.32
N PRO A 160 20.93 1.78 15.13
CA PRO A 160 21.81 1.96 16.26
C PRO A 160 23.13 2.58 15.82
N THR A 161 23.61 3.57 16.58
CA THR A 161 24.81 4.37 16.27
C THR A 161 26.10 3.58 16.12
N HIS A 162 26.08 2.26 16.40
CA HIS A 162 27.19 1.35 16.17
C HIS A 162 27.30 0.84 14.72
N MET A 163 26.32 1.08 13.84
CA MET A 163 26.45 0.82 12.39
C MET A 163 26.90 2.05 11.59
N ARG A 164 27.75 2.89 12.20
CA ARG A 164 28.43 3.99 11.51
C ARG A 164 29.94 3.86 11.75
N LYS A 165 30.55 2.89 11.07
CA LYS A 165 32.00 2.60 10.83
C LYS A 165 32.07 1.11 10.44
N LYS A 166 32.71 0.65 9.37
CA LYS A 166 33.78 1.16 8.51
C LYS A 166 33.38 1.06 7.04
#